data_AF-A0A3S0VLB0-F1
#
_entry.id   AF-A0A3S0VLB0-F1
#
_cell.length_a   1.000
_cell.length_b   1.000
_cell.length_c   1.000
_cell.angle_alpha   90.00
_cell.angle_beta   90.00
_cell.angle_gamma   90.00
#
_symmetry.space_group_name_H-M   'P 1'
#
loop_
_entity.id
_entity.type
_entity.pdbx_description
1 polymer ?
#
loop_
_entity_poly.entity_id
_entity_poly.type
_entity_poly.pdbx_seq_one_letter_code
_entity_poly.pdbx_strand_id
1 'polypeptide(L)'
;MRWLGEYEEDERVPLPTAAAWTSASPAPPQVVDSPSSPAPTPTTSKTEKTVSAYIEQYVEEARHTGQWTNQTEAQNRNSIDLLTRICGDKLPSTYTRDDAATLRRRLEMIPENYGKSPRHKAMTIDEVIAAKKPETKTLSEGTLNQHWNSITGYFRWLNRQNGVPDLSLERVWGGFRWGANIPTSEKRLPWDIPSLEKLFVSPIWTGCEEHPTKRHWRHRPGTTIIRDEYFWLPILALFGGGRCDENAQLTGRDIFQVGGIWAMHFRGPHLKTDASERIVPVHSTLIALGFLDLARKAGEGRLFPKMIPGGRDQKFSHFYSEGFTDYRRRIGVYKELMDYHSFRTSATSAMIHENVPLLIADEITGHDSAGRKDAKETQTVTLQYVSPFPMNKLKDAIETIKYPPIDWSHLASKSQS
;
A
#
# COMPACT_ATOMS: atom_id res chain seq x y z
N MET A 1 -19.46 35.89 -3.11
CA MET A 1 -19.13 37.33 -3.22
C MET A 1 -18.32 37.52 -4.49
N ARG A 2 -18.58 38.63 -5.21
CA ARG A 2 -18.08 39.07 -6.54
C ARG A 2 -16.56 38.86 -6.71
N TRP A 3 -15.99 38.57 -7.89
CA TRP A 3 -16.01 39.33 -9.16
C TRP A 3 -15.46 38.47 -10.33
N LEU A 4 -15.98 38.72 -11.55
CA LEU A 4 -15.53 38.22 -12.86
C LEU A 4 -14.64 39.27 -13.54
N GLY A 5 -13.62 38.87 -14.30
CA GLY A 5 -12.96 39.70 -15.33
C GLY A 5 -12.20 38.75 -16.26
N GLU A 6 -12.83 38.36 -17.37
CA GLU A 6 -12.63 38.89 -18.73
C GLU A 6 -11.29 38.46 -19.35
N TYR A 7 -11.42 37.62 -20.38
CA TYR A 7 -10.39 37.22 -21.32
C TYR A 7 -10.36 38.25 -22.46
N GLU A 8 -9.16 38.66 -22.87
CA GLU A 8 -8.87 39.11 -24.24
C GLU A 8 -7.70 38.29 -24.80
N GLU A 9 -7.82 37.94 -26.08
CA GLU A 9 -6.89 37.13 -26.86
C GLU A 9 -5.67 37.91 -27.35
N ASP A 10 -4.63 37.12 -27.66
CA ASP A 10 -3.59 37.36 -28.67
C ASP A 10 -2.41 38.28 -28.28
N GLU A 11 -1.30 37.66 -27.89
CA GLU A 11 0.04 38.04 -28.36
C GLU A 11 1.00 36.85 -28.21
N ARG A 12 1.41 36.28 -29.35
CA ARG A 12 2.37 35.16 -29.44
C ARG A 12 3.79 35.67 -29.21
N VAL A 13 4.53 35.08 -28.27
CA VAL A 13 5.97 35.32 -28.09
C VAL A 13 6.77 34.07 -28.48
N PRO A 14 7.76 34.17 -29.40
CA PRO A 14 8.54 33.01 -29.85
C PRO A 14 9.68 32.61 -28.89
N LEU A 15 10.06 31.33 -28.97
CA LEU A 15 11.14 30.70 -28.21
C LEU A 15 12.54 31.22 -28.59
N PRO A 16 13.49 31.35 -27.65
CA PRO A 16 14.86 31.74 -27.96
C PRO A 16 15.71 30.56 -28.46
N THR A 17 16.40 30.78 -29.58
CA THR A 17 17.38 29.89 -30.22
C THR A 17 18.78 30.04 -29.63
N ALA A 18 19.52 28.93 -29.64
CA ALA A 18 20.87 28.77 -29.11
C ALA A 18 21.93 29.64 -29.81
N ALA A 19 22.92 30.12 -29.05
CA ALA A 19 24.13 30.73 -29.57
C ALA A 19 25.40 30.08 -29.00
N ALA A 20 26.35 29.92 -29.91
CA ALA A 20 27.60 29.20 -29.83
C ALA A 20 28.60 29.72 -28.80
N TRP A 21 29.36 28.80 -28.21
CA TRP A 21 30.60 29.09 -27.49
C TRP A 21 31.77 28.84 -28.44
N THR A 22 32.54 29.89 -28.75
CA THR A 22 33.77 29.82 -29.53
C THR A 22 34.99 29.68 -28.62
N SER A 23 35.90 28.81 -29.05
CA SER A 23 37.19 28.50 -28.44
C SER A 23 38.25 29.57 -28.73
N ALA A 24 39.10 29.88 -27.75
CA ALA A 24 40.43 30.44 -28.01
C ALA A 24 41.44 30.08 -26.90
N SER A 25 42.65 29.72 -27.34
CA SER A 25 43.90 29.57 -26.57
C SER A 25 45.06 29.56 -27.59
N PRO A 26 46.34 29.78 -27.20
CA PRO A 26 46.89 30.62 -26.12
C PRO A 26 48.15 31.43 -26.59
N ALA A 27 48.79 32.18 -25.68
CA ALA A 27 50.15 32.71 -25.83
C ALA A 27 51.02 32.35 -24.59
N PRO A 28 52.36 32.20 -24.70
CA PRO A 28 53.21 31.53 -23.69
C PRO A 28 54.08 32.55 -22.88
N PRO A 29 55.05 32.12 -22.04
CA PRO A 29 54.95 32.16 -20.58
C PRO A 29 55.88 33.21 -19.93
N GLN A 30 55.59 33.59 -18.69
CA GLN A 30 56.56 34.24 -17.81
C GLN A 30 56.77 33.41 -16.53
N VAL A 31 58.05 33.13 -16.27
CA VAL A 31 58.59 32.41 -15.12
C VAL A 31 58.85 33.42 -14.02
N VAL A 32 58.30 33.20 -12.82
CA VAL A 32 58.86 33.72 -11.56
C VAL A 32 58.41 32.85 -10.38
N ASP A 33 59.40 32.17 -9.81
CA ASP A 33 59.63 31.64 -8.45
C ASP A 33 58.47 31.33 -7.50
N SER A 34 58.47 30.07 -7.03
CA SER A 34 57.90 29.65 -5.73
C SER A 34 58.82 30.12 -4.59
N PRO A 35 58.27 30.46 -3.40
CA PRO A 35 58.20 29.42 -2.38
C PRO A 35 56.99 29.48 -1.43
N SER A 36 56.83 28.33 -0.77
CA SER A 36 56.15 28.06 0.50
C SER A 36 54.64 27.75 0.50
N SER A 37 54.37 26.46 0.65
CA SER A 37 53.09 25.88 1.08
C SER A 37 52.53 26.56 2.34
N PRO A 38 51.24 26.95 2.35
CA PRO A 38 50.50 26.99 3.59
C PRO A 38 50.11 25.56 4.00
N ALA A 39 50.31 25.27 5.29
CA ALA A 39 49.99 24.00 5.95
C ALA A 39 48.53 23.56 5.72
N PRO A 40 48.24 22.25 5.67
CA PRO A 40 46.87 21.78 5.57
C PRO A 40 46.14 22.00 6.90
N THR A 41 44.98 22.64 6.86
CA THR A 41 43.91 22.49 7.85
C THR A 41 42.56 22.50 7.12
N PRO A 42 41.49 21.84 7.62
CA PRO A 42 41.39 21.05 8.84
C PRO A 42 41.10 19.56 8.58
N THR A 43 41.42 18.74 9.58
CA THR A 43 40.99 17.36 9.77
C THR A 43 39.54 17.13 9.36
N THR A 44 39.31 16.21 8.42
CA THR A 44 38.01 15.62 8.16
C THR A 44 37.45 15.06 9.47
N SER A 45 36.36 15.67 9.97
CA SER A 45 35.56 15.18 11.08
C SER A 45 35.19 13.72 10.81
N LYS A 46 35.91 12.76 11.42
CA LYS A 46 35.53 11.36 11.42
C LYS A 46 34.24 11.23 12.25
N THR A 47 33.19 10.65 11.66
CA THR A 47 31.99 10.29 12.41
C THR A 47 32.35 9.33 13.55
N GLU A 48 32.02 9.71 14.79
CA GLU A 48 32.16 8.85 15.98
C GLU A 48 30.87 8.10 16.34
N LYS A 49 29.75 8.38 15.66
CA LYS A 49 28.44 7.80 15.93
C LYS A 49 28.25 6.46 15.21
N THR A 50 27.76 5.46 15.93
CA THR A 50 27.40 4.15 15.35
C THR A 50 26.11 4.24 14.52
N VAL A 51 25.84 3.21 13.72
CA VAL A 51 24.64 3.12 12.88
C VAL A 51 23.35 3.18 13.70
N SER A 52 23.31 2.61 14.91
CA SER A 52 22.13 2.72 15.78
C SER A 52 21.87 4.14 16.28
N ALA A 53 22.91 4.95 16.49
CA ALA A 53 22.81 6.29 17.05
C ALA A 53 22.10 7.30 16.13
N TYR A 54 21.97 6.99 14.83
CA TYR A 54 21.30 7.84 13.86
C TYR A 54 19.81 7.50 13.65
N ILE A 55 19.30 6.42 14.26
CA ILE A 55 17.95 5.91 13.98
C ILE A 55 16.88 6.96 14.32
N GLU A 56 17.00 7.63 15.46
CA GLU A 56 16.01 8.63 15.87
C GLU A 56 15.97 9.81 14.91
N GLN A 57 17.12 10.30 14.46
CA GLN A 57 17.18 11.36 13.45
C GLN A 57 16.53 10.93 12.13
N TYR A 58 16.80 9.70 11.68
CA TYR A 58 16.20 9.16 10.47
C TYR A 58 14.68 9.03 10.55
N VAL A 59 14.18 8.57 11.69
CA VAL A 59 12.75 8.45 11.95
C VAL A 59 12.08 9.81 12.07
N GLU A 60 12.70 10.77 12.76
CA GLU A 60 12.18 12.12 12.92
C GLU A 60 12.05 12.82 11.57
N GLU A 61 13.06 12.73 10.70
CA GLU A 61 13.00 13.27 9.34
C GLU A 61 11.88 12.62 8.51
N ALA A 62 11.74 11.29 8.59
CA ALA A 62 10.68 10.57 7.88
C ALA A 62 9.27 10.92 8.39
N ARG A 63 9.13 11.19 9.69
CA ARG A 63 7.87 11.69 10.29
C ARG A 63 7.56 13.11 9.84
N HIS A 64 8.54 14.00 9.86
CA HIS A 64 8.37 15.40 9.43
C HIS A 64 7.95 15.52 7.97
N THR A 65 8.49 14.67 7.11
CA THR A 65 8.13 14.63 5.68
C THR A 65 6.80 13.91 5.41
N GLY A 66 6.17 13.32 6.43
CA GLY A 66 4.91 12.58 6.30
C GLY A 66 5.02 11.31 5.45
N GLN A 67 6.23 10.86 5.10
CA GLN A 67 6.44 9.77 4.15
C GLN A 67 6.17 8.40 4.75
N TRP A 68 6.20 8.26 6.08
CA TRP A 68 6.09 6.99 6.77
C TRP A 68 4.84 6.88 7.63
N THR A 69 4.19 5.71 7.55
CA THR A 69 3.22 5.30 8.57
C THR A 69 3.95 4.71 9.78
N ASN A 70 3.22 4.54 10.89
CA ASN A 70 3.73 3.86 12.09
C ASN A 70 4.23 2.43 11.77
N GLN A 71 3.57 1.73 10.86
CA GLN A 71 4.00 0.42 10.38
C GLN A 71 5.31 0.48 9.60
N THR A 72 5.49 1.46 8.71
CA THR A 72 6.74 1.64 7.94
C THR A 72 7.90 2.00 8.87
N GLU A 73 7.67 2.85 9.86
CA GLU A 73 8.67 3.17 10.88
C GLU A 73 9.12 1.90 11.63
N ALA A 74 8.16 1.13 12.16
CA ALA A 74 8.46 -0.09 12.89
C ALA A 74 9.24 -1.12 12.03
N GLN A 75 8.91 -1.22 10.73
CA GLN A 75 9.65 -2.08 9.80
C GLN A 75 11.11 -1.64 9.62
N ASN A 76 11.35 -0.34 9.47
CA ASN A 76 12.72 0.18 9.34
C ASN A 76 13.50 -0.02 10.63
N ARG A 77 12.92 0.35 11.79
CA ARG A 77 13.56 0.11 13.10
C ARG A 77 13.93 -1.37 13.30
N ASN A 78 13.00 -2.29 13.05
CA ASN A 78 13.26 -3.73 13.17
C ASN A 78 14.35 -4.22 12.21
N SER A 79 14.43 -3.66 11.00
CA SER A 79 15.44 -4.04 10.01
C SER A 79 16.83 -3.55 10.40
N ILE A 80 16.92 -2.34 10.97
CA ILE A 80 18.17 -1.78 11.47
C ILE A 80 18.62 -2.50 12.75
N ASP A 81 17.69 -2.86 13.65
CA ASP A 81 17.98 -3.72 14.82
C ASP A 81 18.54 -5.09 14.39
N LEU A 82 17.95 -5.69 13.35
CA LEU A 82 18.48 -6.95 12.80
C LEU A 82 19.89 -6.79 12.25
N LEU A 83 20.18 -5.70 11.54
CA LEU A 83 21.53 -5.39 11.07
C LEU A 83 22.51 -5.33 12.24
N THR A 84 22.20 -4.56 13.29
CA THR A 84 23.13 -4.37 14.42
C THR A 84 23.31 -5.65 15.22
N ARG A 85 22.28 -6.49 15.35
CA ARG A 85 22.37 -7.79 16.02
C ARG A 85 23.13 -8.84 15.23
N ILE A 86 23.17 -8.75 13.89
CA ILE A 86 23.87 -9.71 13.03
C ILE A 86 25.32 -9.29 12.77
N CYS A 87 25.52 -8.01 12.41
CA CYS A 87 26.80 -7.49 11.95
C CYS A 87 27.53 -6.67 13.02
N GLY A 88 26.92 -6.47 14.19
CA GLY A 88 27.38 -5.53 15.21
C GLY A 88 26.92 -4.10 14.93
N ASP A 89 26.84 -3.28 15.97
CA ASP A 89 26.59 -1.84 15.86
C ASP A 89 27.92 -1.10 15.63
N LYS A 90 28.22 -0.82 14.37
CA LYS A 90 29.50 -0.25 13.94
C LYS A 90 29.33 1.18 13.44
N LEU A 91 30.44 1.87 13.21
CA LEU A 91 30.42 3.15 12.48
C LEU A 91 29.94 2.91 11.03
N PRO A 92 29.15 3.81 10.43
CA PRO A 92 28.62 3.63 9.07
C PRO A 92 29.69 3.26 8.02
N SER A 93 30.86 3.89 8.08
CA SER A 93 31.96 3.70 7.12
C SER A 93 32.77 2.41 7.29
N THR A 94 32.49 1.65 8.36
CA THR A 94 33.25 0.43 8.70
C THR A 94 32.54 -0.86 8.29
N TYR A 95 31.30 -0.75 7.79
CA TYR A 95 30.61 -1.89 7.19
C TYR A 95 31.28 -2.29 5.87
N THR A 96 31.55 -3.58 5.70
CA THR A 96 32.23 -4.12 4.52
C THR A 96 31.31 -5.01 3.69
N ARG A 97 31.81 -5.48 2.54
CA ARG A 97 31.08 -6.45 1.71
C ARG A 97 30.83 -7.77 2.46
N ASP A 98 31.72 -8.15 3.37
CA ASP A 98 31.56 -9.36 4.20
C ASP A 98 30.43 -9.22 5.21
N ASP A 99 30.21 -8.01 5.73
CA ASP A 99 29.05 -7.71 6.58
C ASP A 99 27.74 -7.89 5.79
N ALA A 100 27.67 -7.34 4.58
CA ALA A 100 26.51 -7.49 3.71
C ALA A 100 26.23 -8.97 3.36
N ALA A 101 27.28 -9.74 3.06
CA ALA A 101 27.17 -11.18 2.83
C ALA A 101 26.74 -11.96 4.09
N THR A 102 27.21 -11.55 5.27
CA THR A 102 26.83 -12.16 6.55
C THR A 102 25.38 -11.87 6.89
N LEU A 103 24.95 -10.61 6.77
CA LEU A 103 23.56 -10.19 6.91
C LEU A 103 22.64 -11.03 6.03
N ARG A 104 22.95 -11.11 4.72
CA ARG A 104 22.16 -11.90 3.77
C ARG A 104 22.00 -13.35 4.21
N ARG A 105 23.11 -14.04 4.48
CA ARG A 105 23.09 -15.46 4.89
C ARG A 105 22.25 -15.67 6.15
N ARG A 106 22.37 -14.77 7.14
CA ARG A 106 21.60 -14.88 8.39
C ARG A 106 20.13 -14.61 8.18
N LEU A 107 19.76 -13.57 7.43
CA LEU A 107 18.35 -13.27 7.11
C LEU A 107 17.66 -14.48 6.45
N GLU A 108 18.33 -15.17 5.51
CA GLU A 108 17.80 -16.36 4.82
C GLU A 108 17.53 -17.55 5.78
N MET A 109 18.19 -17.59 6.94
CA MET A 109 18.06 -18.67 7.93
C MET A 109 17.10 -18.35 9.07
N ILE A 110 16.73 -17.08 9.26
CA ILE A 110 15.81 -16.67 10.32
C ILE A 110 14.43 -17.32 10.10
N PRO A 111 13.82 -17.90 11.16
CA PRO A 111 12.50 -18.51 11.05
C PRO A 111 11.39 -17.47 10.84
N GLU A 112 10.33 -17.82 10.11
CA GLU A 112 9.21 -16.93 9.78
C GLU A 112 8.40 -16.42 10.98
N ASN A 113 8.60 -17.05 12.15
CA ASN A 113 7.96 -16.67 13.42
C ASN A 113 8.88 -15.81 14.31
N TYR A 114 10.04 -15.39 13.80
CA TYR A 114 10.91 -14.45 14.48
C TYR A 114 10.15 -13.17 14.89
N GLY A 115 10.44 -12.67 16.10
CA GLY A 115 9.73 -11.51 16.67
C GLY A 115 8.31 -11.75 17.17
N LYS A 116 7.70 -12.93 16.93
CA LYS A 116 6.36 -13.29 17.43
C LYS A 116 6.33 -13.83 18.86
N SER A 117 7.48 -14.02 19.49
CA SER A 117 7.63 -14.48 20.87
C SER A 117 8.63 -13.59 21.62
N PRO A 118 8.36 -13.22 22.89
CA PRO A 118 9.32 -12.51 23.73
C PRO A 118 10.67 -13.23 23.84
N ARG A 119 10.67 -14.57 23.76
CA ARG A 119 11.88 -15.39 23.83
C ARG A 119 12.91 -15.01 22.76
N HIS A 120 12.47 -14.73 21.53
CA HIS A 120 13.36 -14.37 20.42
C HIS A 120 14.09 -13.03 20.64
N LYS A 121 13.56 -12.15 21.48
CA LYS A 121 14.21 -10.87 21.78
C LYS A 121 15.39 -11.03 22.73
N ALA A 122 15.36 -12.03 23.61
CA ALA A 122 16.43 -12.30 24.57
C ALA A 122 17.58 -13.14 23.99
N MET A 123 17.36 -13.78 22.83
CA MET A 123 18.32 -14.66 22.18
C MET A 123 19.18 -13.91 21.16
N THR A 124 20.40 -14.36 20.90
CA THR A 124 21.15 -13.93 19.71
C THR A 124 20.49 -14.46 18.43
N ILE A 125 20.81 -13.88 17.27
CA ILE A 125 20.25 -14.36 16.01
C ILE A 125 20.70 -15.78 15.69
N ASP A 126 21.94 -16.13 16.02
CA ASP A 126 22.46 -17.49 15.83
C ASP A 126 21.76 -18.50 16.75
N GLU A 127 21.45 -18.13 17.99
CA GLU A 127 20.62 -18.95 18.88
C GLU A 127 19.19 -19.11 18.36
N VAL A 128 18.59 -18.05 17.80
CA VAL A 128 17.25 -18.12 17.18
C VAL A 128 17.26 -19.10 16.00
N ILE A 129 18.28 -19.02 15.15
CA ILE A 129 18.45 -19.91 13.99
C ILE A 129 18.67 -21.35 14.47
N ALA A 130 19.50 -21.56 15.49
CA ALA A 130 19.75 -22.89 16.04
C ALA A 130 18.51 -23.50 16.72
N ALA A 131 17.66 -22.68 17.35
CA ALA A 131 16.43 -23.13 17.99
C ALA A 131 15.25 -23.31 17.01
N LYS A 132 15.44 -23.00 15.72
CA LYS A 132 14.44 -23.20 14.69
C LYS A 132 14.10 -24.69 14.57
N LYS A 133 12.80 -25.01 14.61
CA LYS A 133 12.34 -26.38 14.39
C LYS A 133 12.43 -26.77 12.90
N PRO A 134 12.74 -28.03 12.55
CA PRO A 134 12.91 -28.47 11.16
C PRO A 134 11.73 -28.14 10.23
N GLU A 135 10.50 -28.19 10.76
CA GLU A 135 9.27 -27.92 10.02
C GLU A 135 8.97 -26.43 9.82
N THR A 136 9.63 -25.54 10.56
CA THR A 136 9.38 -24.10 10.49
C THR A 136 10.04 -23.52 9.25
N LYS A 137 9.28 -22.80 8.41
CA LYS A 137 9.84 -22.11 7.24
C LYS A 137 10.67 -20.90 7.65
N THR A 138 11.53 -20.42 6.76
CA THR A 138 12.27 -19.17 6.94
C THR A 138 11.50 -17.98 6.36
N LEU A 139 12.04 -16.78 6.53
CA LEU A 139 11.46 -15.56 5.94
C LEU A 139 11.23 -15.72 4.43
N SER A 140 10.08 -15.25 3.96
CA SER A 140 9.78 -15.22 2.53
C SER A 140 10.67 -14.21 1.80
N GLU A 141 10.90 -14.44 0.49
CA GLU A 141 11.70 -13.53 -0.36
C GLU A 141 11.22 -12.07 -0.29
N GLY A 142 9.91 -11.85 -0.23
CA GLY A 142 9.34 -10.51 -0.06
C GLY A 142 9.72 -9.85 1.28
N THR A 143 9.81 -10.63 2.36
CA THR A 143 10.24 -10.14 3.68
C THR A 143 11.74 -9.87 3.69
N LEU A 144 12.53 -10.73 3.04
CA LEU A 144 13.98 -10.53 2.87
C LEU A 144 14.27 -9.24 2.09
N ASN A 145 13.58 -9.03 0.96
CA ASN A 145 13.67 -7.80 0.18
C ASN A 145 13.23 -6.57 1.00
N GLN A 146 12.21 -6.67 1.86
CA GLN A 146 11.81 -5.56 2.73
C GLN A 146 12.92 -5.18 3.70
N HIS A 147 13.49 -6.14 4.43
CA HIS A 147 14.61 -5.87 5.34
C HIS A 147 15.79 -5.22 4.61
N TRP A 148 16.15 -5.78 3.45
CA TRP A 148 17.24 -5.26 2.64
C TRP A 148 16.98 -3.84 2.11
N ASN A 149 15.78 -3.57 1.62
CA ASN A 149 15.40 -2.24 1.14
C ASN A 149 15.37 -1.19 2.27
N SER A 150 14.92 -1.58 3.47
CA SER A 150 14.97 -0.73 4.66
C SER A 150 16.41 -0.39 5.05
N ILE A 151 17.29 -1.40 5.12
CA ILE A 151 18.70 -1.20 5.47
C ILE A 151 19.42 -0.35 4.42
N THR A 152 19.30 -0.70 3.14
CA THR A 152 19.95 0.10 2.07
C THR A 152 19.35 1.49 1.92
N GLY A 153 18.05 1.67 2.20
CA GLY A 153 17.40 2.98 2.30
C GLY A 153 18.00 3.83 3.41
N TYR A 154 18.23 3.22 4.57
CA TYR A 154 18.88 3.88 5.69
C TYR A 154 20.33 4.27 5.40
N PHE A 155 21.13 3.38 4.80
CA PHE A 155 22.50 3.71 4.39
C PHE A 155 22.56 4.78 3.29
N ARG A 156 21.61 4.80 2.36
CA ARG A 156 21.45 5.92 1.40
C ARG A 156 21.16 7.24 2.09
N TRP A 157 20.37 7.23 3.16
CA TRP A 157 20.11 8.41 3.98
C TRP A 157 21.35 8.82 4.79
N LEU A 158 22.07 7.87 5.41
CA LEU A 158 23.32 8.11 6.15
C LEU A 158 24.37 8.78 5.26
N ASN A 159 24.49 8.35 4.00
CA ASN A 159 25.46 8.90 3.04
C ASN A 159 25.23 10.39 2.70
N ARG A 160 24.08 10.96 3.07
CA ARG A 160 23.76 12.39 2.90
C ARG A 160 23.95 13.21 4.18
N GLN A 161 24.26 12.56 5.31
CA GLN A 161 24.37 13.24 6.60
C GLN A 161 25.71 13.95 6.73
N ASN A 162 25.70 15.13 7.33
CA ASN A 162 26.92 15.88 7.59
C ASN A 162 27.89 15.06 8.48
N GLY A 163 29.17 15.06 8.13
CA GLY A 163 30.22 14.33 8.84
C GLY A 163 30.32 12.84 8.52
N VAL A 164 29.34 12.24 7.82
CA VAL A 164 29.43 10.85 7.34
C VAL A 164 30.23 10.81 6.03
N PRO A 165 31.34 10.06 5.96
CA PRO A 165 32.11 9.96 4.72
C PRO A 165 31.35 9.14 3.67
N ASP A 166 31.76 9.21 2.41
CA ASP A 166 31.18 8.37 1.36
C ASP A 166 31.28 6.88 1.72
N LEU A 167 30.12 6.24 1.82
CA LEU A 167 29.96 4.86 2.26
C LEU A 167 30.16 3.85 1.11
N SER A 168 30.40 4.32 -0.13
CA SER A 168 30.59 3.44 -1.30
C SER A 168 29.47 2.41 -1.42
N LEU A 169 28.22 2.87 -1.35
CA LEU A 169 27.04 2.03 -1.12
C LEU A 169 26.91 0.86 -2.11
N GLU A 170 27.19 1.08 -3.39
CA GLU A 170 27.10 0.02 -4.41
C GLU A 170 28.14 -1.08 -4.17
N ARG A 171 29.36 -0.71 -3.78
CA ARG A 171 30.42 -1.67 -3.46
C ARG A 171 30.05 -2.54 -2.27
N VAL A 172 29.45 -1.96 -1.22
CA VAL A 172 29.12 -2.69 0.02
C VAL A 172 27.80 -3.45 -0.12
N TRP A 173 26.73 -2.78 -0.54
CA TRP A 173 25.36 -3.27 -0.47
C TRP A 173 24.72 -3.62 -1.84
N GLY A 174 25.40 -3.32 -2.94
CA GLY A 174 24.90 -3.53 -4.30
C GLY A 174 24.75 -5.01 -4.69
N GLY A 175 23.88 -5.30 -5.66
CA GLY A 175 23.75 -6.63 -6.27
C GLY A 175 23.06 -7.73 -5.45
N PHE A 176 22.65 -7.47 -4.21
CA PHE A 176 21.90 -8.45 -3.40
C PHE A 176 20.39 -8.28 -3.60
N ARG A 177 19.72 -9.31 -4.13
CA ARG A 177 18.26 -9.39 -4.28
C ARG A 177 17.78 -10.82 -4.16
N TRP A 178 16.56 -11.01 -3.67
CA TRP A 178 15.87 -12.30 -3.62
C TRP A 178 14.76 -12.33 -4.65
N GLY A 179 14.78 -13.33 -5.53
CA GLY A 179 13.74 -13.56 -6.54
C GLY A 179 13.44 -12.35 -7.44
N ALA A 180 12.57 -12.56 -8.43
CA ALA A 180 11.94 -11.43 -9.10
C ALA A 180 10.96 -10.77 -8.13
N ASN A 181 10.75 -9.45 -8.27
CA ASN A 181 9.53 -8.84 -7.73
C ASN A 181 8.35 -9.50 -8.45
N ILE A 182 7.79 -10.55 -7.85
CA ILE A 182 6.59 -11.22 -8.39
C ILE A 182 5.51 -10.13 -8.54
N PRO A 183 4.95 -9.92 -9.74
CA PRO A 183 3.89 -8.96 -9.97
C PRO A 183 2.75 -9.15 -8.96
N THR A 184 2.06 -8.07 -8.59
CA THR A 184 0.93 -8.15 -7.65
C THR A 184 -0.14 -9.13 -8.14
N SER A 185 -0.32 -9.27 -9.45
CA SER A 185 -1.21 -10.23 -10.11
C SER A 185 -0.85 -11.70 -9.85
N GLU A 186 0.43 -12.02 -9.66
CA GLU A 186 0.89 -13.38 -9.33
C GLU A 186 0.90 -13.65 -7.82
N LYS A 187 0.82 -12.59 -6.99
CA LYS A 187 0.70 -12.70 -5.53
C LYS A 187 -0.74 -12.96 -5.06
N ARG A 188 -1.73 -12.81 -5.94
CA ARG A 188 -3.15 -12.98 -5.61
C ARG A 188 -3.94 -13.52 -6.79
N LEU A 189 -4.69 -14.57 -6.53
CA LEU A 189 -5.65 -15.09 -7.49
C LEU A 189 -6.98 -14.32 -7.36
N PRO A 190 -7.69 -14.05 -8.46
CA PRO A 190 -9.10 -13.69 -8.39
C PRO A 190 -9.88 -14.85 -7.76
N TRP A 191 -11.01 -14.53 -7.14
CA TRP A 191 -11.97 -15.54 -6.73
C TRP A 191 -12.57 -16.27 -7.95
N ASP A 192 -12.52 -17.60 -7.92
CA ASP A 192 -13.22 -18.45 -8.88
C ASP A 192 -14.72 -18.53 -8.57
N ILE A 193 -15.52 -18.72 -9.63
CA ILE A 193 -16.98 -18.77 -9.55
C ILE A 193 -17.50 -19.81 -8.52
N PRO A 194 -17.02 -21.07 -8.51
CA PRO A 194 -17.48 -22.06 -7.52
C PRO A 194 -17.23 -21.63 -6.06
N SER A 195 -16.11 -20.95 -5.80
CA SER A 195 -15.79 -20.44 -4.47
C SER A 195 -16.62 -19.22 -4.08
N LEU A 196 -16.94 -18.34 -5.04
CA LEU A 196 -17.87 -17.23 -4.82
C LEU A 196 -19.29 -17.74 -4.54
N GLU A 197 -19.78 -18.70 -5.32
CA GLU A 197 -21.07 -19.35 -5.08
C GLU A 197 -21.14 -19.92 -3.66
N LYS A 198 -20.16 -20.76 -3.30
CA LYS A 198 -20.09 -21.36 -1.96
C LYS A 198 -19.98 -20.32 -0.85
N LEU A 199 -19.28 -19.20 -1.10
CA LEU A 199 -19.19 -18.10 -0.15
C LEU A 199 -20.54 -17.40 0.02
N PHE A 200 -21.22 -16.97 -1.05
CA PHE A 200 -22.43 -16.17 -0.93
C PHE A 200 -23.69 -16.96 -0.55
N VAL A 201 -23.67 -18.30 -0.65
CA VAL A 201 -24.71 -19.16 -0.05
C VAL A 201 -24.42 -19.55 1.40
N SER A 202 -23.27 -19.12 1.96
CA SER A 202 -22.88 -19.45 3.32
C SER A 202 -23.61 -18.58 4.37
N PRO A 203 -23.59 -18.98 5.67
CA PRO A 203 -24.52 -18.44 6.67
C PRO A 203 -24.49 -16.92 6.91
N ILE A 204 -23.40 -16.20 6.61
CA ILE A 204 -23.38 -14.73 6.73
C ILE A 204 -24.43 -14.08 5.80
N TRP A 205 -24.68 -14.71 4.65
CA TRP A 205 -25.56 -14.19 3.61
C TRP A 205 -26.93 -14.86 3.55
N THR A 206 -27.03 -16.13 3.99
CA THR A 206 -28.27 -16.91 3.96
C THR A 206 -28.95 -17.07 5.32
N GLY A 207 -28.28 -16.72 6.41
CA GLY A 207 -28.81 -16.79 7.77
C GLY A 207 -27.89 -17.57 8.70
N CYS A 208 -27.63 -17.02 9.89
CA CYS A 208 -26.66 -17.57 10.84
C CYS A 208 -27.17 -17.51 12.28
N GLU A 209 -26.57 -18.33 13.14
CA GLU A 209 -26.67 -18.15 14.59
C GLU A 209 -26.01 -16.82 14.97
N GLU A 210 -26.68 -16.01 15.78
CA GLU A 210 -26.06 -14.81 16.33
C GLU A 210 -24.93 -15.19 17.28
N HIS A 211 -23.75 -14.59 17.08
CA HIS A 211 -22.63 -14.76 18.00
C HIS A 211 -22.30 -13.41 18.64
N PRO A 212 -22.70 -13.17 19.91
CA PRO A 212 -22.69 -11.82 20.50
C PRO A 212 -21.28 -11.23 20.61
N THR A 213 -20.25 -12.06 20.79
CA THR A 213 -18.86 -11.60 21.02
C THR A 213 -17.92 -11.77 19.83
N LYS A 214 -18.22 -12.66 18.87
CA LYS A 214 -17.34 -12.99 17.74
C LYS A 214 -18.13 -12.98 16.44
N ARG A 215 -18.32 -11.78 15.87
CA ARG A 215 -19.08 -11.56 14.63
C ARG A 215 -18.61 -12.41 13.44
N HIS A 216 -17.34 -12.79 13.35
CA HIS A 216 -16.87 -13.69 12.27
C HIS A 216 -17.21 -15.17 12.50
N TRP A 217 -17.63 -15.58 13.70
CA TRP A 217 -18.00 -16.98 13.99
C TRP A 217 -19.41 -17.35 13.53
N ARG A 218 -20.02 -16.53 12.66
CA ARG A 218 -21.32 -16.77 12.01
C ARG A 218 -21.26 -17.82 10.88
N HIS A 219 -20.49 -18.89 11.07
CA HIS A 219 -20.34 -20.02 10.14
C HIS A 219 -21.37 -21.13 10.33
N ARG A 220 -22.17 -21.04 11.40
CA ARG A 220 -23.26 -21.96 11.69
C ARG A 220 -24.55 -21.41 11.08
N PRO A 221 -25.30 -22.22 10.32
CA PRO A 221 -26.59 -21.82 9.77
C PRO A 221 -27.58 -21.41 10.86
N GLY A 222 -28.43 -20.43 10.55
CA GLY A 222 -29.52 -19.97 11.40
C GLY A 222 -30.52 -19.17 10.57
N THR A 223 -31.47 -18.48 11.20
CA THR A 223 -32.54 -17.77 10.49
C THR A 223 -32.29 -16.27 10.34
N THR A 224 -31.30 -15.73 11.05
CA THR A 224 -31.08 -14.27 11.11
C THR A 224 -29.98 -13.86 10.14
N ILE A 225 -30.29 -12.88 9.28
CA ILE A 225 -29.32 -12.26 8.37
C ILE A 225 -28.93 -10.89 8.94
N ILE A 226 -27.68 -10.78 9.38
CA ILE A 226 -27.13 -9.53 9.92
C ILE A 226 -26.30 -8.86 8.83
N ARG A 227 -26.81 -7.77 8.27
CA ARG A 227 -26.19 -7.03 7.15
C ARG A 227 -25.14 -6.01 7.63
N ASP A 228 -24.13 -6.47 8.36
CA ASP A 228 -23.04 -5.64 8.88
C ASP A 228 -21.78 -5.67 7.98
N GLU A 229 -20.61 -5.31 8.51
CA GLU A 229 -19.36 -5.26 7.74
C GLU A 229 -18.99 -6.59 7.07
N TYR A 230 -19.32 -7.75 7.66
CA TYR A 230 -19.01 -9.03 7.02
C TYR A 230 -19.94 -9.36 5.86
N PHE A 231 -21.17 -8.85 5.89
CA PHE A 231 -22.08 -8.98 4.77
C PHE A 231 -21.63 -8.09 3.61
N TRP A 232 -21.36 -6.80 3.91
CA TRP A 232 -21.17 -5.78 2.88
C TRP A 232 -19.74 -5.65 2.34
N LEU A 233 -18.70 -5.78 3.17
CA LEU A 233 -17.34 -5.52 2.71
C LEU A 233 -16.91 -6.42 1.53
N PRO A 234 -17.24 -7.72 1.48
CA PRO A 234 -16.94 -8.56 0.31
C PRO A 234 -17.67 -8.11 -0.95
N ILE A 235 -18.95 -7.74 -0.82
CA ILE A 235 -19.81 -7.30 -1.93
C ILE A 235 -19.30 -5.96 -2.48
N LEU A 236 -18.94 -5.02 -1.60
CA LEU A 236 -18.35 -3.73 -1.97
C LEU A 236 -17.00 -3.89 -2.69
N ALA A 237 -16.18 -4.86 -2.29
CA ALA A 237 -14.92 -5.10 -2.98
C ALA A 237 -15.12 -5.73 -4.37
N LEU A 238 -16.10 -6.62 -4.54
CA LEU A 238 -16.44 -7.23 -5.83
C LEU A 238 -17.01 -6.21 -6.82
N PHE A 239 -17.96 -5.39 -6.38
CA PHE A 239 -18.69 -4.48 -7.28
C PHE A 239 -18.18 -3.04 -7.26
N GLY A 240 -17.25 -2.71 -6.37
CA GLY A 240 -16.67 -1.37 -6.21
C GLY A 240 -15.14 -1.31 -6.26
N GLY A 241 -14.45 -2.46 -6.21
CA GLY A 241 -12.99 -2.54 -6.29
C GLY A 241 -12.23 -1.90 -5.10
N GLY A 242 -12.93 -1.44 -4.05
CA GLY A 242 -12.32 -0.79 -2.89
C GLY A 242 -11.41 -1.71 -2.08
N ARG A 243 -10.34 -1.14 -1.49
CA ARG A 243 -9.55 -1.87 -0.48
C ARG A 243 -10.41 -2.10 0.77
N CYS A 244 -10.02 -3.07 1.60
CA CYS A 244 -10.78 -3.39 2.81
C CYS A 244 -10.96 -2.18 3.72
N ASP A 245 -9.87 -1.46 3.95
CA ASP A 245 -9.85 -0.31 4.84
C ASP A 245 -10.58 0.89 4.26
N GLU A 246 -10.53 1.06 2.93
CA GLU A 246 -11.28 2.11 2.22
C GLU A 246 -12.78 1.89 2.35
N ASN A 247 -13.25 0.67 2.07
CA ASN A 247 -14.66 0.30 2.23
C ASN A 247 -15.12 0.42 3.68
N ALA A 248 -14.25 0.06 4.64
CA ALA A 248 -14.55 0.12 6.07
C ALA A 248 -14.70 1.56 6.61
N GLN A 249 -14.04 2.53 5.97
CA GLN A 249 -14.06 3.94 6.38
C GLN A 249 -15.21 4.75 5.78
N LEU A 250 -15.91 4.22 4.77
CA LEU A 250 -17.01 4.92 4.13
C LEU A 250 -18.03 5.39 5.18
N THR A 251 -18.48 6.61 4.97
CA THR A 251 -19.58 7.24 5.70
C THR A 251 -20.75 7.49 4.75
N GLY A 252 -21.95 7.73 5.27
CA GLY A 252 -23.10 8.02 4.39
C GLY A 252 -22.89 9.29 3.55
N ARG A 253 -22.15 10.28 4.05
CA ARG A 253 -21.75 11.49 3.28
C ARG A 253 -20.79 11.21 2.12
N ASP A 254 -20.14 10.05 2.09
CA ASP A 254 -19.28 9.65 0.97
C ASP A 254 -20.09 9.04 -0.18
N ILE A 255 -21.41 8.88 0.00
CA ILE A 255 -22.34 8.34 -1.00
C ILE A 255 -23.23 9.48 -1.50
N PHE A 256 -22.99 9.92 -2.74
CA PHE A 256 -23.70 11.08 -3.32
C PHE A 256 -23.88 10.91 -4.83
N GLN A 257 -24.66 11.79 -5.44
CA GLN A 257 -24.86 11.80 -6.88
C GLN A 257 -23.89 12.76 -7.57
N VAL A 258 -23.35 12.32 -8.70
CA VAL A 258 -22.58 13.15 -9.66
C VAL A 258 -23.27 13.02 -11.01
N GLY A 259 -23.87 14.11 -11.50
CA GLY A 259 -24.62 14.07 -12.77
C GLY A 259 -25.76 13.05 -12.78
N GLY A 260 -26.46 12.88 -11.65
CA GLY A 260 -27.53 11.90 -11.47
C GLY A 260 -27.06 10.45 -11.23
N ILE A 261 -25.76 10.18 -11.28
CA ILE A 261 -25.18 8.86 -11.02
C ILE A 261 -24.75 8.78 -9.56
N TRP A 262 -25.28 7.81 -8.80
CA TRP A 262 -24.78 7.51 -7.45
C TRP A 262 -23.33 7.06 -7.49
N ALA A 263 -22.51 7.59 -6.60
CA ALA A 263 -21.08 7.30 -6.50
C ALA A 263 -20.62 7.21 -5.03
N MET A 264 -19.52 6.49 -4.82
CA MET A 264 -18.78 6.36 -3.57
C MET A 264 -17.49 7.16 -3.68
N HIS A 265 -17.20 7.97 -2.67
CA HIS A 265 -15.93 8.70 -2.59
C HIS A 265 -14.97 8.00 -1.64
N PHE A 266 -13.94 7.38 -2.22
CA PHE A 266 -12.85 6.78 -1.46
C PHE A 266 -11.83 7.86 -1.11
N ARG A 267 -11.96 8.41 0.10
CA ARG A 267 -11.07 9.42 0.69
C ARG A 267 -10.73 9.05 2.13
N GLY A 268 -9.60 9.52 2.65
CA GLY A 268 -9.28 9.35 4.07
C GLY A 268 -7.78 9.33 4.40
N PRO A 269 -7.43 9.43 5.69
CA PRO A 269 -6.04 9.53 6.15
C PRO A 269 -5.23 8.23 5.97
N HIS A 270 -5.89 7.10 5.70
CA HIS A 270 -5.25 5.80 5.47
C HIS A 270 -5.10 5.45 3.98
N LEU A 271 -5.31 6.42 3.09
CA LEU A 271 -4.93 6.26 1.70
C LEU A 271 -3.41 6.18 1.59
N LYS A 272 -2.93 5.29 0.72
CA LYS A 272 -1.49 5.06 0.55
C LYS A 272 -0.77 6.29 -0.03
N THR A 273 -1.50 7.11 -0.79
CA THR A 273 -1.05 8.35 -1.43
C THR A 273 -2.26 9.25 -1.68
N ASP A 274 -2.07 10.57 -1.79
CA ASP A 274 -3.13 11.51 -2.20
C ASP A 274 -3.70 11.14 -3.58
N ALA A 275 -2.86 10.59 -4.47
CA ALA A 275 -3.27 10.04 -5.75
C ALA A 275 -4.23 8.82 -5.66
N SER A 276 -4.48 8.26 -4.46
CA SER A 276 -5.42 7.15 -4.26
C SER A 276 -6.87 7.62 -4.04
N GLU A 277 -7.09 8.92 -3.79
CA GLU A 277 -8.43 9.50 -3.70
C GLU A 277 -9.14 9.38 -5.06
N ARG A 278 -10.40 8.93 -5.03
CA ARG A 278 -11.19 8.66 -6.23
C ARG A 278 -12.68 8.62 -5.94
N ILE A 279 -13.47 8.94 -6.95
CA ILE A 279 -14.92 8.81 -6.95
C ILE A 279 -15.30 7.67 -7.89
N VAL A 280 -16.06 6.70 -7.39
CA VAL A 280 -16.40 5.46 -8.10
C VAL A 280 -17.91 5.32 -8.16
N PRO A 281 -18.53 5.14 -9.34
CA PRO A 281 -19.97 4.92 -9.43
C PRO A 281 -20.44 3.71 -8.60
N VAL A 282 -21.63 3.78 -8.04
CA VAL A 282 -22.26 2.65 -7.35
C VAL A 282 -22.83 1.70 -8.39
N HIS A 283 -22.39 0.45 -8.37
CA HIS A 283 -22.87 -0.63 -9.21
C HIS A 283 -24.37 -0.92 -8.99
N SER A 284 -25.12 -1.25 -10.04
CA SER A 284 -26.55 -1.56 -10.00
C SER A 284 -26.90 -2.68 -9.00
N THR A 285 -26.13 -3.78 -8.96
CA THR A 285 -26.24 -4.82 -7.93
C THR A 285 -26.19 -4.25 -6.51
N LEU A 286 -25.25 -3.34 -6.18
CA LEU A 286 -25.20 -2.74 -4.84
C LEU A 286 -26.49 -1.95 -4.51
N ILE A 287 -27.01 -1.22 -5.49
CA ILE A 287 -28.27 -0.48 -5.36
C ILE A 287 -29.42 -1.47 -5.10
N ALA A 288 -29.52 -2.53 -5.91
CA ALA A 288 -30.56 -3.56 -5.78
C ALA A 288 -30.51 -4.30 -4.44
N LEU A 289 -29.33 -4.44 -3.85
CA LEU A 289 -29.13 -5.03 -2.52
C LEU A 289 -29.47 -4.06 -1.36
N GLY A 290 -29.83 -2.81 -1.64
CA GLY A 290 -30.19 -1.81 -0.63
C GLY A 290 -28.99 -1.05 -0.05
N PHE A 291 -27.87 -0.93 -0.79
CA PHE A 291 -26.70 -0.19 -0.32
C PHE A 291 -27.00 1.29 -0.05
N LEU A 292 -27.86 1.91 -0.86
CA LEU A 292 -28.25 3.31 -0.68
C LEU A 292 -29.04 3.51 0.62
N ASP A 293 -29.82 2.51 1.06
CA ASP A 293 -30.53 2.58 2.34
C ASP A 293 -29.57 2.43 3.53
N LEU A 294 -28.52 1.61 3.40
CA LEU A 294 -27.44 1.55 4.38
C LEU A 294 -26.77 2.92 4.52
N ALA A 295 -26.43 3.56 3.40
CA ALA A 295 -25.82 4.88 3.39
C ALA A 295 -26.72 5.95 4.00
N ARG A 296 -28.01 5.96 3.63
CA ARG A 296 -29.00 6.89 4.18
C ARG A 296 -29.16 6.73 5.70
N LYS A 297 -29.20 5.49 6.20
CA LYS A 297 -29.29 5.20 7.64
C LYS A 297 -28.03 5.63 8.41
N ALA A 298 -26.85 5.57 7.77
CA ALA A 298 -25.62 6.03 8.37
C ALA A 298 -25.52 7.57 8.48
N GLY A 299 -26.17 8.31 7.57
CA GLY A 299 -26.13 9.77 7.55
C GLY A 299 -24.70 10.29 7.42
N GLU A 300 -24.27 11.15 8.34
CA GLU A 300 -22.87 11.62 8.37
C GLU A 300 -21.90 10.61 9.01
N GLY A 301 -22.43 9.56 9.66
CA GLY A 301 -21.66 8.54 10.34
C GLY A 301 -21.09 7.46 9.41
N ARG A 302 -20.22 6.61 9.97
CA ARG A 302 -19.65 5.43 9.29
C ARG A 302 -20.73 4.44 8.91
N LEU A 303 -20.61 3.81 7.74
CA LEU A 303 -21.48 2.71 7.30
C LEU A 303 -21.39 1.51 8.26
N PHE A 304 -20.21 1.29 8.85
CA PHE A 304 -19.93 0.18 9.76
C PHE A 304 -19.44 0.67 11.13
N PRO A 305 -20.32 1.28 11.95
CA PRO A 305 -19.92 1.96 13.18
C PRO A 305 -19.34 1.02 14.24
N LYS A 306 -19.66 -0.28 14.16
CA LYS A 306 -19.17 -1.30 15.09
C LYS A 306 -17.75 -1.80 14.77
N MET A 307 -17.13 -1.38 13.67
CA MET A 307 -15.74 -1.77 13.37
C MET A 307 -14.76 -1.06 14.30
N ILE A 308 -13.83 -1.84 14.86
CA ILE A 308 -12.81 -1.40 15.80
C ILE A 308 -11.48 -1.32 15.04
N PRO A 309 -10.75 -0.19 15.11
CA PRO A 309 -9.44 -0.07 14.47
C PRO A 309 -8.39 -0.90 15.21
N GLY A 310 -7.35 -1.34 14.50
CA GLY A 310 -6.28 -2.13 15.10
C GLY A 310 -4.97 -2.11 14.31
N GLY A 311 -3.96 -2.77 14.87
CA GLY A 311 -2.60 -2.74 14.36
C GLY A 311 -1.90 -1.40 14.58
N ARG A 312 -0.66 -1.27 14.06
CA ARG A 312 0.18 -0.07 14.26
C ARG A 312 -0.40 1.20 13.65
N ASP A 313 -1.12 1.04 12.54
CA ASP A 313 -1.73 2.13 11.79
C ASP A 313 -3.21 2.37 12.18
N GLN A 314 -3.76 1.67 13.19
CA GLN A 314 -5.16 1.81 13.61
C GLN A 314 -6.17 1.60 12.45
N LYS A 315 -5.92 0.61 11.61
CA LYS A 315 -6.76 0.28 10.45
C LYS A 315 -8.00 -0.49 10.87
N PHE A 316 -9.18 -0.10 10.36
CA PHE A 316 -10.44 -0.82 10.60
C PHE A 316 -10.44 -2.22 9.98
N SER A 317 -9.69 -2.38 8.89
CA SER A 317 -9.52 -3.66 8.19
C SER A 317 -8.74 -4.73 8.98
N HIS A 318 -8.04 -4.37 10.05
CA HIS A 318 -7.11 -5.27 10.76
C HIS A 318 -7.80 -6.52 11.30
N PHE A 319 -8.71 -6.36 12.27
CA PHE A 319 -9.43 -7.49 12.87
C PHE A 319 -10.43 -8.14 11.90
N TYR A 320 -10.97 -7.35 10.97
CA TYR A 320 -11.88 -7.85 9.96
C TYR A 320 -11.19 -8.90 9.07
N SER A 321 -10.01 -8.60 8.54
CA SER A 321 -9.29 -9.47 7.60
C SER A 321 -8.89 -10.80 8.25
N GLU A 322 -8.51 -10.76 9.53
CA GLU A 322 -8.22 -11.96 10.33
C GLU A 322 -9.50 -12.79 10.52
N GLY A 323 -10.59 -12.16 11.00
CA GLY A 323 -11.85 -12.85 11.23
C GLY A 323 -12.47 -13.40 9.95
N PHE A 324 -12.38 -12.68 8.83
CA PHE A 324 -12.87 -13.14 7.53
C PHE A 324 -12.06 -14.33 7.00
N THR A 325 -10.77 -14.39 7.31
CA THR A 325 -9.94 -15.56 6.99
C THR A 325 -10.34 -16.78 7.83
N ASP A 326 -10.59 -16.61 9.13
CA ASP A 326 -11.12 -17.67 9.99
C ASP A 326 -12.50 -18.15 9.49
N TYR A 327 -13.38 -17.24 9.13
CA TYR A 327 -14.68 -17.56 8.55
C TYR A 327 -14.56 -18.46 7.31
N ARG A 328 -13.74 -18.04 6.34
CA ARG A 328 -13.52 -18.81 5.10
C ARG A 328 -12.93 -20.19 5.35
N ARG A 329 -12.07 -20.35 6.37
CA ARG A 329 -11.56 -21.66 6.78
C ARG A 329 -12.69 -22.54 7.31
N ARG A 330 -13.55 -21.99 8.18
CA ARG A 330 -14.66 -22.72 8.81
C ARG A 330 -15.72 -23.20 7.82
N ILE A 331 -16.02 -22.41 6.79
CA ILE A 331 -16.97 -22.81 5.73
C ILE A 331 -16.29 -23.60 4.59
N GLY A 332 -14.98 -23.85 4.68
CA GLY A 332 -14.23 -24.63 3.70
C GLY A 332 -14.11 -23.98 2.32
N VAL A 333 -13.93 -22.65 2.25
CA VAL A 333 -13.65 -21.90 1.00
C VAL A 333 -12.28 -21.23 1.01
N TYR A 334 -11.48 -21.46 2.05
CA TYR A 334 -10.13 -20.93 2.11
C TYR A 334 -9.25 -21.58 1.03
N LYS A 335 -8.57 -20.75 0.24
CA LYS A 335 -7.50 -21.14 -0.69
C LYS A 335 -6.30 -20.24 -0.49
N GLU A 336 -5.10 -20.77 -0.74
CA GLU A 336 -3.89 -19.96 -0.74
C GLU A 336 -3.96 -18.88 -1.84
N LEU A 337 -3.37 -17.72 -1.60
CA LEU A 337 -3.38 -16.55 -2.50
C LEU A 337 -4.77 -15.97 -2.83
N MET A 338 -5.84 -16.51 -2.24
CA MET A 338 -7.19 -15.97 -2.33
C MET A 338 -7.54 -15.37 -0.97
N ASP A 339 -7.62 -14.05 -0.85
CA ASP A 339 -8.00 -13.38 0.40
C ASP A 339 -9.05 -12.28 0.17
N TYR A 340 -9.23 -11.35 1.12
CA TYR A 340 -10.18 -10.26 0.92
C TYR A 340 -9.83 -9.39 -0.31
N HIS A 341 -8.55 -9.07 -0.52
CA HIS A 341 -8.16 -8.22 -1.64
C HIS A 341 -8.26 -8.95 -2.99
N SER A 342 -8.43 -10.28 -2.99
CA SER A 342 -8.78 -11.02 -4.20
C SER A 342 -10.15 -10.64 -4.76
N PHE A 343 -11.08 -10.10 -3.96
CA PHE A 343 -12.35 -9.57 -4.49
C PHE A 343 -12.13 -8.40 -5.43
N ARG A 344 -11.21 -7.50 -5.08
CA ARG A 344 -10.79 -6.41 -5.94
C ARG A 344 -10.05 -6.91 -7.18
N THR A 345 -9.22 -7.95 -7.04
CA THR A 345 -8.61 -8.62 -8.21
C THR A 345 -9.70 -9.15 -9.13
N SER A 346 -10.73 -9.82 -8.59
CA SER A 346 -11.91 -10.27 -9.37
C SER A 346 -12.66 -9.14 -10.04
N ALA A 347 -12.84 -7.99 -9.39
CA ALA A 347 -13.46 -6.80 -9.99
C ALA A 347 -12.64 -6.30 -11.20
N THR A 348 -11.32 -6.25 -11.04
CA THR A 348 -10.39 -5.86 -12.11
C THR A 348 -10.46 -6.87 -13.27
N SER A 349 -10.35 -8.16 -12.97
CA SER A 349 -10.41 -9.23 -13.98
C SER A 349 -11.73 -9.23 -14.74
N ALA A 350 -12.87 -9.01 -14.07
CA ALA A 350 -14.17 -8.93 -14.72
C ALA A 350 -14.22 -7.78 -15.75
N MET A 351 -13.75 -6.58 -15.38
CA MET A 351 -13.67 -5.45 -16.30
C MET A 351 -12.73 -5.72 -17.48
N ILE A 352 -11.56 -6.31 -17.23
CA ILE A 352 -10.58 -6.63 -18.28
C ILE A 352 -11.13 -7.66 -19.28
N HIS A 353 -11.85 -8.69 -18.81
CA HIS A 353 -12.48 -9.68 -19.69
C HIS A 353 -13.55 -9.07 -20.59
N GLU A 354 -14.21 -8.00 -20.14
CA GLU A 354 -15.17 -7.21 -20.93
C GLU A 354 -14.49 -6.08 -21.74
N ASN A 355 -13.16 -6.15 -21.93
CA ASN A 355 -12.35 -5.19 -22.70
C ASN A 355 -12.38 -3.75 -22.17
N VAL A 356 -12.66 -3.53 -20.89
CA VAL A 356 -12.51 -2.21 -20.27
C VAL A 356 -11.02 -1.83 -20.28
N PRO A 357 -10.65 -0.64 -20.79
CA PRO A 357 -9.26 -0.19 -20.77
C PRO A 357 -8.66 -0.20 -19.36
N LEU A 358 -7.42 -0.73 -19.23
CA LEU A 358 -6.74 -0.90 -17.95
C LEU A 358 -6.67 0.40 -17.14
N LEU A 359 -6.45 1.55 -17.79
CA LEU A 359 -6.40 2.85 -17.12
C LEU A 359 -7.71 3.21 -16.41
N ILE A 360 -8.86 2.82 -16.98
CA ILE A 360 -10.19 3.04 -16.38
C ILE A 360 -10.43 2.03 -15.25
N ALA A 361 -10.07 0.76 -15.44
CA ALA A 361 -10.14 -0.26 -14.40
C ALA A 361 -9.26 0.09 -13.19
N ASP A 362 -8.06 0.63 -13.43
CA ASP A 362 -7.13 1.10 -12.40
C ASP A 362 -7.66 2.34 -11.69
N GLU A 363 -8.34 3.23 -12.41
CA GLU A 363 -9.00 4.38 -11.81
C GLU A 363 -10.12 3.96 -10.86
N ILE A 364 -11.05 3.10 -11.30
CA ILE A 364 -12.14 2.54 -10.49
C ILE A 364 -11.59 1.81 -9.26
N THR A 365 -10.65 0.91 -9.49
CA THR A 365 -10.16 0.08 -8.40
C THR A 365 -9.26 0.91 -7.49
N GLY A 366 -8.40 1.79 -7.98
CA GLY A 366 -7.40 2.47 -7.13
C GLY A 366 -5.97 1.91 -7.29
N HIS A 367 -5.66 1.21 -8.39
CA HIS A 367 -4.32 0.65 -8.63
C HIS A 367 -3.34 1.74 -9.08
N ASP A 368 -2.09 1.57 -8.68
CA ASP A 368 -1.01 2.52 -8.90
C ASP A 368 -0.17 2.03 -10.10
N SER A 369 -0.69 2.20 -11.31
CA SER A 369 0.03 1.89 -12.56
C SER A 369 0.75 3.13 -13.07
N ALA A 370 1.87 2.94 -13.79
CA ALA A 370 2.64 4.05 -14.38
C ALA A 370 1.75 4.95 -15.24
N GLY A 371 0.95 4.34 -16.13
CA GLY A 371 0.02 5.09 -16.98
C GLY A 371 -1.06 5.87 -16.21
N ARG A 372 -1.45 5.45 -15.01
CA ARG A 372 -2.37 6.23 -14.16
C ARG A 372 -1.70 7.44 -13.52
N LYS A 373 -0.44 7.30 -13.11
CA LYS A 373 0.34 8.43 -12.57
C LYS A 373 0.51 9.51 -13.63
N ASP A 374 0.94 9.10 -14.81
CA ASP A 374 1.16 10.00 -15.94
C ASP A 374 -0.15 10.76 -16.31
N ALA A 375 -1.28 10.06 -16.31
CA ALA A 375 -2.59 10.65 -16.59
C ALA A 375 -3.06 11.66 -15.53
N LYS A 376 -2.71 11.45 -14.24
CA LYS A 376 -3.04 12.41 -13.17
C LYS A 376 -2.12 13.64 -13.18
N GLU A 377 -0.85 13.48 -13.54
CA GLU A 377 0.11 14.58 -13.59
C GLU A 377 -0.17 15.56 -14.75
N THR A 378 -0.81 15.09 -15.82
CA THR A 378 -1.16 15.91 -17.00
C THR A 378 -2.51 16.64 -16.89
N GLN A 379 -3.30 16.45 -15.81
CA GLN A 379 -4.63 17.04 -15.69
C GLN A 379 -4.75 18.00 -14.50
N THR A 380 -5.32 19.19 -14.75
CA THR A 380 -5.66 20.17 -13.72
C THR A 380 -6.84 19.66 -12.88
N VAL A 381 -6.55 19.15 -11.67
CA VAL A 381 -7.57 18.66 -10.73
C VAL A 381 -8.36 19.84 -10.15
N THR A 382 -9.59 20.05 -10.62
CA THR A 382 -10.58 20.88 -9.92
C THR A 382 -11.47 19.99 -9.06
N LEU A 383 -12.05 20.53 -7.99
CA LEU A 383 -12.92 19.79 -7.03
C LEU A 383 -14.13 19.08 -7.69
N GLN A 384 -14.44 19.36 -8.97
CA GLN A 384 -15.49 18.69 -9.74
C GLN A 384 -15.03 17.40 -10.45
N TYR A 385 -13.73 17.14 -10.58
CA TYR A 385 -13.18 16.00 -11.30
C TYR A 385 -11.96 15.42 -10.57
N VAL A 386 -12.21 14.64 -9.51
CA VAL A 386 -11.18 13.83 -8.83
C VAL A 386 -10.69 12.68 -9.74
N SER A 387 -11.44 12.37 -10.80
CA SER A 387 -11.14 11.32 -11.76
C SER A 387 -10.75 11.90 -13.12
N PRO A 388 -9.76 11.30 -13.82
CA PRO A 388 -9.39 11.71 -15.17
C PRO A 388 -10.40 11.31 -16.24
N PHE A 389 -11.51 10.66 -15.86
CA PHE A 389 -12.55 10.20 -16.77
C PHE A 389 -13.94 10.76 -16.39
N PRO A 390 -14.81 11.01 -17.39
CA PRO A 390 -16.21 11.31 -17.15
C PRO A 390 -16.94 10.21 -16.35
N MET A 391 -17.86 10.61 -15.48
CA MET A 391 -18.58 9.70 -14.57
C MET A 391 -19.38 8.61 -15.30
N ASN A 392 -19.98 8.94 -16.45
CA ASN A 392 -20.69 7.96 -17.29
C ASN A 392 -19.74 6.88 -17.81
N LYS A 393 -18.51 7.24 -18.21
CA LYS A 393 -17.51 6.26 -18.66
C LYS A 393 -17.10 5.31 -17.54
N LEU A 394 -16.93 5.82 -16.32
CA LEU A 394 -16.69 4.99 -15.15
C LEU A 394 -17.90 4.10 -14.83
N LYS A 395 -19.12 4.61 -15.02
CA LYS A 395 -20.36 3.89 -14.78
C LYS A 395 -20.51 2.74 -15.76
N ASP A 396 -20.30 2.98 -17.05
CA ASP A 396 -20.35 1.93 -18.07
C ASP A 396 -19.32 0.83 -17.77
N ALA A 397 -18.09 1.22 -17.40
CA ALA A 397 -17.04 0.29 -17.02
C ALA A 397 -17.39 -0.53 -15.77
N ILE A 398 -17.89 0.08 -14.69
CA ILE A 398 -18.21 -0.66 -13.47
C ILE A 398 -19.36 -1.64 -13.69
N GLU A 399 -20.37 -1.29 -14.49
CA GLU A 399 -21.52 -2.16 -14.80
C GLU A 399 -21.17 -3.39 -15.66
N THR A 400 -19.96 -3.45 -16.22
CA THR A 400 -19.45 -4.67 -16.85
C THR A 400 -19.15 -5.77 -15.84
N ILE A 401 -18.97 -5.43 -14.55
CA ILE A 401 -18.63 -6.40 -13.51
C ILE A 401 -19.80 -7.34 -13.27
N LYS A 402 -19.66 -8.57 -13.78
CA LYS A 402 -20.64 -9.65 -13.62
C LYS A 402 -19.93 -10.94 -13.23
N TYR A 403 -20.64 -11.78 -12.49
CA TYR A 403 -20.14 -13.08 -12.02
C TYR A 403 -21.15 -14.19 -12.34
N PRO A 404 -21.49 -14.43 -13.62
CA PRO A 404 -22.39 -15.53 -13.97
C PRO A 404 -21.77 -16.89 -13.53
N PRO A 405 -22.60 -17.85 -13.06
CA PRO A 405 -24.05 -17.82 -13.03
C PRO A 405 -24.67 -17.34 -11.69
N ILE A 406 -23.90 -16.64 -10.84
CA ILE A 406 -24.38 -16.22 -9.52
C ILE A 406 -25.56 -15.25 -9.65
N ASP A 407 -26.72 -15.67 -9.15
CA ASP A 407 -27.86 -14.79 -8.97
C ASP A 407 -27.73 -14.02 -7.65
N TRP A 408 -27.56 -12.71 -7.71
CA TRP A 408 -27.42 -11.86 -6.52
C TRP A 408 -28.77 -11.50 -5.86
N SER A 409 -29.90 -11.80 -6.52
CA SER A 409 -31.24 -11.43 -6.03
C SER A 409 -31.58 -12.07 -4.69
N HIS A 410 -31.06 -13.27 -4.41
CA HIS A 410 -31.26 -13.95 -3.13
C HIS A 410 -30.68 -13.19 -1.92
N LEU A 411 -29.77 -12.24 -2.16
CA LEU A 411 -29.18 -11.37 -1.14
C LEU A 411 -29.93 -10.05 -0.96
N ALA A 412 -30.89 -9.74 -1.83
CA ALA A 412 -31.70 -8.55 -1.67
C ALA A 412 -32.50 -8.67 -0.36
N SER A 413 -32.72 -7.55 0.33
CA SER A 413 -33.67 -7.57 1.44
C SER A 413 -35.02 -7.97 0.87
N LYS A 414 -35.62 -9.07 1.35
CA LYS A 414 -37.05 -9.30 1.13
C LYS A 414 -37.74 -8.06 1.68
N SER A 415 -38.38 -7.28 0.82
CA SER A 415 -39.22 -6.17 1.23
C SER A 415 -40.14 -6.70 2.32
N GLN A 416 -40.05 -6.13 3.53
CA GLN A 416 -41.16 -6.25 4.46
C GLN A 416 -42.29 -5.45 3.82
N SER A 417 -43.16 -6.18 3.13
CA SER A 417 -44.44 -5.70 2.63
C SER A 417 -45.31 -5.19 3.78
#